data_AF-A0A522Z549-F1
#
_entry.id   AF-A0A522Z549-F1
#
_cell.length_a   1.000
_cell.length_b   1.000
_cell.length_c   1.000
_cell.angle_alpha   90.00
_cell.angle_beta   90.00
_cell.angle_gamma   90.00
#
_symmetry.space_group_name_H-M   'P 1'
#
loop_
_entity.id
_entity.type
_entity.pdbx_description
1 polymer ?
#
loop_
_entity_poly.entity_id
_entity_poly.type
_entity_poly.pdbx_seq_one_letter_code
_entity_poly.pdbx_strand_id
1 'polypeptide(L)'
;MPERWLTRAFIALFVVAGLGWAWSTFGSGLRAAYETWRYPAVKPAGTLGASMKQDLDGVRRAELTAHYKRVMDALDAAEKEGLIVGNLREKLPAAAKMIRGGHFDFARVLLASVETRIPHKREVVAPAPVEEPEEAAAPRPAPRKRRR
;
A
#
# COMPACT_ATOMS: atom_id res chain seq x y z
N MET A 1 8.11 59.13 -24.08
CA MET A 1 9.08 58.05 -23.76
C MET A 1 8.51 56.99 -22.78
N PRO A 2 7.40 56.27 -23.05
CA PRO A 2 6.87 55.25 -22.12
C PRO A 2 7.26 53.79 -22.48
N GLU A 3 7.66 53.53 -23.72
CA GLU A 3 7.82 52.16 -24.26
C GLU A 3 8.96 51.36 -23.62
N ARG A 4 10.00 52.05 -23.13
CA ARG A 4 11.18 51.42 -22.50
C ARG A 4 10.88 50.81 -21.14
N TRP A 5 9.83 51.25 -20.45
CA TRP A 5 9.49 50.76 -19.13
C TRP A 5 8.64 49.48 -19.22
N LEU A 6 7.72 49.44 -20.18
CA LEU A 6 6.94 48.24 -20.51
C LEU A 6 7.82 47.09 -20.97
N THR A 7 8.77 47.33 -21.89
CA THR A 7 9.70 46.28 -22.35
C THR A 7 10.55 45.71 -21.21
N ARG A 8 11.04 46.54 -20.29
CA ARG A 8 11.77 46.08 -19.10
C ARG A 8 10.90 45.26 -18.15
N ALA A 9 9.65 45.69 -17.95
CA ALA A 9 8.71 44.96 -17.11
C ALA A 9 8.39 43.57 -17.70
N PHE A 10 8.17 43.47 -19.01
CA PHE A 10 7.96 42.19 -19.69
C PHE A 10 9.17 41.27 -19.60
N ILE A 11 10.38 41.79 -19.81
CA ILE A 11 11.62 41.00 -19.67
C ILE A 11 11.77 40.48 -18.24
N ALA A 12 11.54 41.32 -17.23
CA ALA A 12 11.61 40.92 -15.83
C ALA A 12 10.59 39.81 -15.52
N LEU A 13 9.35 39.95 -16.01
CA LEU A 13 8.30 38.94 -15.87
C LEU A 13 8.69 37.61 -16.52
N PHE A 14 9.27 37.66 -17.72
CA PHE A 14 9.71 36.47 -18.45
C PHE A 14 10.85 35.75 -17.73
N VAL A 15 11.80 36.49 -17.15
CA VAL A 15 12.90 35.93 -16.37
C VAL A 15 12.38 35.27 -15.09
N VAL A 16 11.47 35.92 -14.37
CA VAL A 16 10.86 35.36 -13.15
C VAL A 16 10.03 34.10 -13.46
N ALA A 17 9.23 34.13 -14.53
CA ALA A 17 8.47 32.97 -14.97
C ALA A 17 9.39 31.80 -15.39
N GLY A 18 10.47 32.08 -16.12
CA GLY A 18 11.46 31.08 -16.51
C GLY A 18 12.19 30.47 -15.32
N LEU A 19 12.58 31.27 -14.33
CA LEU A 19 13.17 30.81 -13.07
C LEU A 19 12.18 29.96 -12.26
N GLY A 20 10.91 30.36 -12.19
CA GLY A 20 9.86 29.59 -11.54
C GLY A 20 9.63 28.22 -12.18
N TRP A 21 9.58 28.17 -13.51
CA TRP A 21 9.44 26.92 -14.27
C TRP A 21 10.67 26.02 -14.13
N ALA A 22 11.88 26.58 -14.21
CA ALA A 22 13.12 25.84 -13.99
C ALA A 22 13.18 25.25 -12.58
N TRP A 23 12.78 26.03 -11.56
CA TRP A 23 12.73 25.56 -10.18
C TRP A 23 11.66 24.48 -9.95
N SER A 24 10.46 24.61 -10.53
CA SER A 24 9.43 23.57 -10.40
C SER A 24 9.85 22.26 -11.07
N THR A 25 10.60 22.35 -12.17
CA THR A 25 10.97 21.18 -12.99
C THR A 25 12.22 20.49 -12.47
N PHE A 26 13.21 21.26 -12.00
CA PHE A 26 14.53 20.73 -11.60
C PHE A 26 14.84 20.88 -10.10
N GLY A 27 14.03 21.62 -9.34
CA GLY A 27 14.30 21.89 -7.92
C GLY A 27 14.29 20.65 -7.03
N SER A 28 13.42 19.67 -7.34
CA SER A 28 13.41 18.38 -6.65
C SER A 28 14.68 17.57 -6.93
N GLY A 29 15.14 17.56 -8.18
CA GLY A 29 16.38 16.88 -8.60
C GLY A 29 17.64 17.53 -8.02
N LEU A 30 17.72 18.86 -8.01
CA LEU A 30 18.83 19.62 -7.41
C LEU A 30 18.89 19.42 -5.89
N ARG A 31 17.74 19.42 -5.21
CA ARG A 31 17.66 19.13 -3.79
C ARG A 31 18.07 17.70 -3.48
N ALA A 32 17.60 16.72 -4.25
CA ALA A 32 18.00 15.33 -4.10
C ALA A 32 19.51 15.13 -4.32
N ALA A 33 20.08 15.79 -5.33
CA ALA A 33 21.52 15.76 -5.59
C ALA A 33 22.33 16.41 -4.45
N TYR A 34 21.85 17.55 -3.93
CA TYR A 34 22.47 18.25 -2.80
C TYR A 34 22.41 17.41 -1.51
N GLU A 35 21.26 16.81 -1.20
CA GLU A 35 21.08 15.93 -0.05
C GLU A 35 21.97 14.69 -0.17
N THR A 36 22.12 14.12 -1.37
CA THR A 36 23.03 12.98 -1.63
C THR A 36 24.51 13.37 -1.48
N TRP A 37 24.89 14.59 -1.84
CA TRP A 37 26.27 15.08 -1.68
C TRP A 37 26.60 15.43 -0.22
N ARG A 38 25.66 16.06 0.50
CA ARG A 38 25.82 16.48 1.90
C ARG A 38 25.71 15.30 2.87
N TYR A 39 24.85 14.34 2.57
CA TYR A 39 24.69 13.10 3.31
C TYR A 39 24.97 11.94 2.35
N PRO A 40 26.26 11.68 2.02
CA PRO A 40 26.58 10.50 1.24
C PRO A 40 26.06 9.30 2.03
N ALA A 41 25.18 8.52 1.41
CA ALA A 41 24.67 7.29 2.01
C ALA A 41 25.89 6.52 2.52
N VAL A 42 25.87 6.16 3.81
CA VAL A 42 26.90 5.31 4.40
C VAL A 42 26.96 4.09 3.51
N LYS A 43 27.99 4.03 2.64
CA LYS A 43 28.20 2.87 1.78
C LYS A 43 28.18 1.69 2.75
N PRO A 44 27.41 0.62 2.51
CA PRO A 44 27.54 -0.57 3.32
C PRO A 44 28.96 -1.09 3.11
N ALA A 45 29.89 -0.57 3.90
CA ALA A 45 31.28 -0.91 3.89
C ALA A 45 31.34 -2.25 4.61
N GLY A 46 31.29 -3.33 3.82
CA GLY A 46 31.53 -4.67 4.31
C GLY A 46 30.47 -5.69 3.93
N THR A 47 30.91 -6.94 4.02
CA THR A 47 30.13 -8.18 3.90
C THR A 47 28.81 -8.15 4.70
N LEU A 48 28.74 -7.35 5.77
CA LEU A 48 27.56 -7.16 6.61
C LEU A 48 26.33 -6.61 5.85
N GLY A 49 26.51 -5.67 4.93
CA GLY A 49 25.38 -5.14 4.16
C GLY A 49 24.85 -6.14 3.14
N ALA A 50 25.73 -6.96 2.57
CA ALA A 50 25.37 -8.04 1.67
C ALA A 50 24.67 -9.19 2.41
N SER A 51 25.14 -9.56 3.60
CA SER A 51 24.50 -10.59 4.44
C SER A 51 23.12 -10.15 4.91
N MET A 52 23.00 -8.90 5.39
CA MET A 52 21.71 -8.38 5.85
C MET A 52 20.69 -8.29 4.71
N LYS A 53 21.13 -7.95 3.49
CA LYS A 53 20.26 -7.99 2.31
C LYS A 53 19.81 -9.42 1.99
N GLN A 54 20.72 -10.40 2.05
CA GLN A 54 20.36 -11.81 1.84
C GLN A 54 19.36 -12.31 2.89
N ASP A 55 19.54 -11.93 4.16
CA ASP A 55 18.61 -12.29 5.23
C ASP A 55 17.22 -11.70 4.98
N LEU A 56 17.13 -10.42 4.62
CA LEU A 56 15.85 -9.77 4.29
C LEU A 56 15.18 -10.40 3.06
N ASP A 57 15.94 -10.71 2.02
CA ASP A 57 15.41 -11.39 0.83
C ASP A 57 14.94 -12.82 1.18
N GLY A 58 15.62 -13.51 2.09
CA GLY A 58 15.22 -14.79 2.65
C GLY A 58 13.87 -14.72 3.39
N VAL A 59 13.71 -13.75 4.29
CA VAL A 59 12.46 -13.51 5.02
C VAL A 59 11.32 -13.19 4.06
N ARG A 60 11.54 -12.27 3.11
CA ARG A 60 10.54 -11.90 2.09
C ARG A 60 10.10 -13.09 1.25
N ARG A 61 11.04 -13.95 0.86
CA ARG A 61 10.75 -15.15 0.10
C ARG A 61 9.93 -16.14 0.91
N ALA A 62 10.24 -16.33 2.20
CA ALA A 62 9.48 -17.21 3.09
C ALA A 62 8.04 -16.72 3.27
N GLU A 63 7.86 -15.42 3.54
CA GLU A 63 6.53 -14.80 3.66
C GLU A 63 5.68 -14.97 2.40
N LEU A 64 6.24 -14.68 1.23
CA LEU A 64 5.53 -14.81 -0.04
C LEU A 64 5.23 -16.27 -0.38
N THR A 65 6.10 -17.20 -0.02
CA THR A 65 5.84 -18.63 -0.20
C THR A 65 4.69 -19.09 0.72
N ALA A 66 4.62 -18.58 1.95
CA ALA A 66 3.50 -18.86 2.84
C ALA A 66 2.18 -18.22 2.33
N HIS A 67 2.25 -17.01 1.77
CA HIS A 67 1.08 -16.37 1.14
C HIS A 67 0.61 -17.15 -0.08
N TYR A 68 1.53 -17.58 -0.95
CA TYR A 68 1.23 -18.43 -2.10
C TYR A 68 0.47 -19.70 -1.69
N LYS A 69 0.92 -20.39 -0.63
CA LYS A 69 0.25 -21.59 -0.11
C LYS A 69 -1.18 -21.29 0.35
N ARG A 70 -1.37 -20.22 1.12
CA ARG A 70 -2.71 -19.80 1.57
C ARG A 70 -3.66 -19.51 0.41
N VAL A 71 -3.19 -18.86 -0.65
CA VAL A 71 -3.99 -18.58 -1.85
C VAL A 71 -4.33 -19.87 -2.61
N MET A 72 -3.38 -20.81 -2.71
CA MET A 72 -3.65 -22.14 -3.28
C MET A 72 -4.73 -22.88 -2.49
N ASP A 73 -4.61 -22.92 -1.16
CA ASP A 73 -5.58 -23.60 -0.29
C ASP A 73 -6.98 -22.97 -0.43
N ALA A 74 -7.06 -21.64 -0.53
CA ALA A 74 -8.31 -20.92 -0.74
C ALA A 74 -8.95 -21.23 -2.11
N LEU A 75 -8.14 -21.39 -3.17
CA LEU A 75 -8.62 -21.80 -4.49
C LEU A 75 -9.09 -23.24 -4.50
N ASP A 76 -8.36 -24.16 -3.86
CA ASP A 76 -8.77 -25.56 -3.74
C ASP A 76 -10.08 -25.69 -2.94
N ALA A 77 -10.29 -24.84 -1.92
CA ALA A 77 -11.56 -24.76 -1.20
C ALA A 77 -12.70 -24.26 -2.09
N ALA A 78 -12.48 -23.18 -2.86
CA ALA A 78 -13.46 -22.65 -3.79
C ALA A 78 -13.81 -23.63 -4.92
N GLU A 79 -12.82 -24.39 -5.41
CA GLU A 79 -13.03 -25.45 -6.42
C GLU A 79 -13.91 -26.58 -5.87
N LYS A 80 -13.67 -27.02 -4.63
CA LYS A 80 -14.51 -28.02 -3.94
C LYS A 80 -15.94 -27.53 -3.74
N GLU A 81 -16.13 -26.22 -3.59
CA GLU A 81 -17.45 -25.60 -3.52
C GLU A 81 -18.18 -25.49 -4.87
N GLY A 82 -17.52 -25.88 -5.97
CA GLY A 82 -18.05 -25.84 -7.33
C GLY A 82 -17.89 -24.48 -8.01
N LEU A 83 -17.04 -23.59 -7.50
CA LEU A 83 -16.83 -22.25 -8.06
C LEU A 83 -15.80 -22.27 -9.20
N ILE A 84 -16.00 -21.43 -10.22
CA ILE A 84 -15.14 -21.38 -11.40
C ILE A 84 -13.83 -20.66 -11.06
N VAL A 85 -12.76 -21.43 -10.78
CA VAL A 85 -11.44 -20.89 -10.39
C VAL A 85 -10.30 -21.23 -11.36
N GLY A 86 -10.57 -21.94 -12.46
CA GLY A 86 -9.54 -22.38 -13.43
C GLY A 86 -8.63 -21.26 -13.93
N ASN A 87 -9.22 -20.14 -14.37
CA ASN A 87 -8.48 -18.96 -14.87
C ASN A 87 -7.57 -18.30 -13.81
N LEU A 88 -7.88 -18.47 -12.51
CA LEU A 88 -7.06 -17.96 -11.42
C LEU A 88 -5.89 -18.90 -11.14
N ARG A 89 -6.13 -20.22 -11.22
CA ARG A 89 -5.12 -21.26 -11.03
C ARG A 89 -3.99 -21.18 -12.06
N GLU A 90 -4.30 -20.86 -13.31
CA GLU A 90 -3.31 -20.67 -14.37
C GLU A 90 -2.32 -19.52 -14.12
N LYS A 91 -2.69 -18.53 -13.29
CA LYS A 91 -1.84 -17.36 -13.00
C LYS A 91 -0.87 -17.58 -11.84
N LEU A 92 -1.10 -18.58 -11.01
CA LEU A 92 -0.26 -18.89 -9.85
C LEU A 92 1.16 -19.36 -10.20
N PRO A 93 1.39 -20.20 -11.23
CA PRO A 93 2.73 -20.55 -11.65
C PRO A 93 3.59 -19.34 -12.02
N ALA A 94 2.99 -18.28 -12.56
CA ALA A 94 3.70 -17.03 -12.84
C ALA A 94 4.15 -16.33 -11.54
N ALA A 95 3.29 -16.29 -10.52
CA ALA A 95 3.67 -15.78 -9.19
C ALA A 95 4.82 -16.58 -8.58
N ALA A 96 4.77 -17.91 -8.66
CA ALA A 96 5.85 -18.78 -8.15
C ALA A 96 7.19 -18.53 -8.88
N LYS A 97 7.16 -18.29 -10.20
CA LYS A 97 8.35 -17.90 -10.97
C LYS A 97 8.91 -16.55 -10.51
N MET A 98 8.05 -15.56 -10.27
CA MET A 98 8.46 -14.23 -9.78
C MET A 98 9.10 -14.30 -8.40
N ILE A 99 8.57 -15.12 -7.48
CA ILE A 99 9.17 -15.34 -6.15
C ILE A 99 10.57 -15.94 -6.28
N ARG A 100 10.76 -16.94 -7.15
CA ARG A 100 12.07 -17.55 -7.40
C ARG A 100 13.07 -16.59 -8.04
N GLY A 101 12.59 -15.69 -8.91
CA GLY A 101 13.40 -14.65 -9.56
C GLY A 101 13.71 -13.44 -8.68
N GLY A 102 13.21 -13.37 -7.44
CA GLY A 102 13.42 -12.23 -6.54
C GLY A 102 12.57 -11.01 -6.84
N HIS A 103 11.57 -11.12 -7.73
CA HIS A 103 10.62 -10.05 -8.05
C HIS A 103 9.49 -9.98 -7.00
N PHE A 104 9.85 -9.67 -5.75
CA PHE A 104 8.96 -9.79 -4.60
C PHE A 104 7.74 -8.86 -4.65
N ASP A 105 7.90 -7.61 -5.08
CA ASP A 105 6.80 -6.65 -5.15
C ASP A 105 5.74 -7.06 -6.17
N PHE A 106 6.18 -7.48 -7.37
CA PHE A 106 5.29 -7.99 -8.41
C PHE A 106 4.60 -9.29 -7.99
N ALA A 107 5.35 -10.21 -7.37
CA ALA A 107 4.78 -11.44 -6.83
C ALA A 107 3.68 -11.14 -5.80
N ARG A 108 3.91 -10.18 -4.90
CA ARG A 108 2.93 -9.75 -3.90
C ARG A 108 1.65 -9.20 -4.53
N VAL A 109 1.79 -8.28 -5.48
CA VAL A 109 0.64 -7.68 -6.18
C VAL A 109 -0.15 -8.75 -6.94
N LEU A 110 0.54 -9.68 -7.60
CA LEU A 110 -0.11 -10.75 -8.34
C LEU A 110 -0.89 -11.70 -7.40
N LEU A 111 -0.29 -12.11 -6.28
CA LEU A 111 -0.96 -12.94 -5.28
C LEU A 111 -2.19 -12.25 -4.69
N ALA A 112 -2.07 -10.97 -4.29
CA ALA A 112 -3.20 -10.20 -3.78
C ALA A 112 -4.32 -10.03 -4.83
N SER A 113 -3.94 -9.87 -6.11
CA SER A 113 -4.93 -9.80 -7.20
C SER A 113 -5.65 -11.13 -7.42
N VAL A 114 -5.00 -12.26 -7.17
CA VAL A 114 -5.66 -13.58 -7.26
C VAL A 114 -6.59 -13.75 -6.07
N GLU A 115 -6.10 -13.50 -4.86
CA GLU A 115 -6.84 -13.62 -3.60
C GLU A 115 -8.15 -12.83 -3.61
N THR A 116 -8.11 -11.55 -4.02
CA THR A 116 -9.30 -10.68 -4.10
C THR A 116 -10.34 -11.12 -5.13
N ARG A 117 -9.96 -11.97 -6.09
CA ARG A 117 -10.85 -12.47 -7.15
C ARG A 117 -11.38 -13.87 -6.85
N ILE A 118 -10.96 -14.49 -5.75
CA ILE A 118 -11.48 -15.79 -5.34
C ILE A 118 -12.96 -15.60 -5.00
N PRO A 119 -13.87 -16.27 -5.70
CA PRO A 119 -15.28 -16.23 -5.33
C PRO A 119 -15.46 -16.90 -3.96
N HIS A 120 -16.22 -16.27 -3.09
CA HIS A 120 -16.63 -16.83 -1.81
C HIS A 120 -18.15 -16.98 -1.81
N LYS A 121 -18.67 -18.08 -1.25
CA LYS A 121 -20.10 -18.15 -0.93
C LYS A 121 -20.41 -17.05 0.07
N ARG A 122 -21.24 -16.08 -0.35
CA ARG A 122 -21.81 -15.10 0.58
C ARG A 122 -22.78 -15.85 1.46
N GLU A 123 -22.39 -16.11 2.70
CA GLU A 123 -23.38 -16.36 3.75
C GLU A 123 -24.27 -15.12 3.80
N VAL A 124 -25.54 -15.29 3.43
CA VAL A 124 -26.53 -14.23 3.58
C VAL A 124 -26.68 -14.04 5.08
N VAL A 125 -25.99 -13.05 5.63
CA VAL A 125 -26.26 -12.58 6.98
C VAL A 125 -27.70 -12.07 6.94
N ALA A 126 -28.62 -12.88 7.45
CA ALA A 126 -29.98 -12.42 7.68
C ALA A 126 -29.86 -11.13 8.50
N PRO A 127 -30.48 -10.01 8.08
CA PRO A 127 -30.44 -8.80 8.88
C PRO A 127 -30.91 -9.15 10.29
N ALA A 128 -30.11 -8.78 11.29
CA ALA A 128 -30.47 -8.98 12.68
C ALA A 128 -31.90 -8.46 12.88
N PRO A 129 -32.79 -9.22 13.55
CA PRO A 129 -34.13 -8.72 13.84
C PRO A 129 -33.97 -7.39 14.56
N VAL A 130 -34.57 -6.35 13.99
CA VAL A 130 -34.64 -5.02 14.61
C VAL A 130 -35.44 -5.23 15.88
N GLU A 131 -34.75 -5.25 17.03
CA GLU A 131 -35.42 -5.11 18.32
C GLU A 131 -36.17 -3.77 18.27
N GLU A 132 -37.49 -3.85 18.20
CA GLU A 132 -38.39 -2.74 18.39
C GLU A 132 -37.96 -2.00 19.67
N PRO A 133 -37.79 -0.66 19.65
CA PRO A 133 -37.35 0.05 20.84
C PRO A 133 -38.43 -0.08 21.91
N GLU A 134 -38.15 -0.92 22.90
CA GLU A 134 -38.94 -1.10 24.11
C GLU A 134 -39.03 0.25 24.83
N GLU A 135 -40.21 0.85 24.68
CA GLU A 135 -40.88 1.83 25.51
C GLU A 135 -40.16 2.21 26.81
N ALA A 136 -39.62 3.43 26.82
CA ALA A 136 -39.19 4.26 27.95
C ALA A 136 -39.40 3.67 29.37
N ALA A 137 -38.48 2.83 29.83
CA ALA A 137 -38.37 2.48 31.24
C ALA A 137 -37.81 3.69 32.03
N ALA A 138 -38.65 4.25 32.90
CA ALA A 138 -38.38 5.39 33.77
C ALA A 138 -37.05 5.31 34.58
N PRO A 139 -36.41 6.44 34.93
CA PRO A 139 -35.16 6.45 35.66
C PRO A 139 -35.32 5.88 37.09
N ARG A 140 -34.48 4.90 37.44
CA ARG A 140 -34.44 4.27 38.77
C ARG A 140 -34.02 5.29 39.85
N PRO A 141 -34.65 5.33 41.04
CA PRO A 141 -34.27 6.23 42.12
C PRO A 141 -32.93 5.83 42.77
N ALA A 142 -32.11 6.84 43.07
CA ALA A 142 -30.75 6.68 43.60
C ALA A 142 -30.71 6.05 45.02
N PRO A 143 -29.66 5.27 45.35
CA PRO A 143 -29.54 4.60 46.64
C PRO A 143 -29.26 5.58 47.79
N ARG A 144 -30.12 5.56 48.82
CA ARG A 144 -29.93 6.32 50.07
C ARG A 144 -28.74 5.78 50.86
N LYS A 145 -27.72 6.63 51.08
CA LYS A 145 -26.62 6.39 52.05
C LYS A 145 -27.20 6.20 53.45
N ARG A 146 -26.90 5.05 54.08
CA ARG A 146 -27.22 4.78 55.49
C ARG A 146 -26.13 5.42 56.36
N ARG A 147 -26.47 6.49 57.09
CA ARG A 147 -25.63 7.05 58.16
C ARG A 147 -25.54 6.04 59.31
N ARG A 148 -24.32 5.82 59.82
CA ARG A 148 -24.07 5.45 61.22
C ARG A 148 -23.80 6.74 61.98
#